data_AF-A0A497KR85-F1
#
_entry.id   AF-A0A497KR85-F1
#
_cell.length_a   1.000
_cell.length_b   1.000
_cell.length_c   1.000
_cell.angle_alpha   90.00
_cell.angle_beta   90.00
_cell.angle_gamma   90.00
#
_symmetry.space_group_name_H-M   'P 1'
#
loop_
_entity.id
_entity.type
_entity.pdbx_description
1 polymer ?
#
loop_
_entity_poly.entity_id
_entity_poly.type
_entity_poly.pdbx_seq_one_letter_code
_entity_poly.pdbx_strand_id
1 'polypeptide(L)'
;VLEELSKKYVLILTSNSAREFLEFLVGKFEKFFSHTFSATSDFKCVKKDKEFYLKICKILDKKPEEISHVGDRWEDDFLIPREIGIKAFYLDRSGKRRDKFTVKDLKEFMDKLEGGLHV
;
A
#
# COMPACT_ATOMS: atom_id res chain seq x y z
N VAL A 1 -1.22 -13.86 -6.84
CA VAL A 1 -0.63 -13.02 -5.78
C VAL A 1 -1.71 -12.36 -4.93
N LEU A 2 -2.54 -11.44 -5.44
CA LEU A 2 -3.60 -10.82 -4.63
C LEU A 2 -4.53 -11.84 -3.95
N GLU A 3 -4.91 -12.90 -4.67
CA GLU A 3 -5.71 -13.99 -4.10
C GLU A 3 -5.01 -14.74 -2.94
N GLU A 4 -3.69 -14.91 -3.00
CA GLU A 4 -2.93 -15.54 -1.92
C GLU A 4 -2.78 -14.59 -0.72
N LEU A 5 -2.49 -13.32 -1.00
CA LEU A 5 -2.41 -12.29 0.03
C LEU A 5 -3.76 -12.13 0.74
N SER A 6 -4.89 -12.16 0.02
CA SER A 6 -6.23 -12.01 0.61
C SER A 6 -6.62 -13.16 1.54
N LYS A 7 -5.97 -14.32 1.44
CA LYS A 7 -6.19 -15.43 2.39
C LYS A 7 -5.56 -15.18 3.75
N LYS A 8 -4.56 -14.30 3.84
CA LYS A 8 -3.75 -14.06 5.05
C LYS A 8 -3.85 -12.64 5.59
N TYR A 9 -4.17 -11.67 4.73
CA TYR A 9 -4.17 -10.26 5.05
C TYR A 9 -5.44 -9.57 4.56
N VAL A 10 -5.86 -8.55 5.30
CA VAL A 10 -6.87 -7.60 4.83
C VAL A 10 -6.21 -6.68 3.81
N LEU A 11 -6.67 -6.73 2.56
CA LEU A 11 -6.12 -5.89 1.50
C LEU A 11 -6.89 -4.59 1.39
N ILE A 12 -6.15 -3.51 1.22
CA ILE A 12 -6.65 -2.15 1.05
C ILE A 12 -5.98 -1.54 -0.17
N LEU A 13 -6.74 -0.78 -0.95
CA LEU A 13 -6.21 0.01 -2.05
C LEU A 13 -6.18 1.49 -1.68
N THR A 14 -5.07 2.16 -1.99
CA THR A 14 -4.96 3.62 -1.88
C THR A 14 -4.56 4.22 -3.23
N SER A 15 -5.23 5.29 -3.67
CA SER A 15 -4.93 5.95 -4.95
C SER A 15 -5.07 7.46 -4.87
N ASN A 16 -4.32 8.18 -5.71
CA ASN A 16 -4.52 9.62 -5.95
C ASN A 16 -5.64 9.88 -6.96
N SER A 17 -6.07 8.87 -7.72
CA SER A 17 -7.16 9.01 -8.70
C SER A 17 -8.49 9.31 -8.00
N ALA A 18 -9.31 10.15 -8.63
CA ALA A 18 -10.67 10.37 -8.16
C ALA A 18 -11.48 9.05 -8.21
N ARG A 19 -12.44 8.92 -7.30
CA ARG A 19 -13.24 7.70 -7.09
C ARG A 19 -13.92 7.21 -8.38
N GLU A 20 -14.42 8.13 -9.18
CA GLU A 20 -15.08 7.87 -10.47
C GLU A 20 -14.18 7.11 -11.46
N PHE A 21 -12.86 7.30 -11.40
CA PHE A 21 -11.90 6.58 -12.23
C PHE A 21 -11.38 5.30 -11.58
N LEU A 22 -11.47 5.21 -10.25
CA LEU A 22 -10.82 4.17 -9.49
C LEU A 22 -11.45 2.80 -9.77
N GLU A 23 -12.78 2.74 -9.83
CA GLU A 23 -13.52 1.51 -10.19
C GLU A 23 -13.08 0.97 -11.57
N PHE A 24 -12.93 1.86 -12.55
CA PHE A 24 -12.47 1.50 -13.89
C PHE A 24 -11.00 1.03 -13.91
N LEU A 25 -10.12 1.71 -13.18
CA LEU A 25 -8.69 1.38 -13.13
C LEU A 25 -8.41 0.05 -12.43
N VAL A 26 -9.20 -0.28 -11.40
CA VAL A 26 -9.04 -1.49 -10.60
C VAL A 26 -9.72 -2.67 -11.27
N GLY A 27 -10.90 -2.44 -11.85
CA GLY A 27 -11.68 -3.43 -12.60
C GLY A 27 -11.86 -4.74 -11.83
N LYS A 28 -11.54 -5.87 -12.47
CA LYS A 28 -11.74 -7.22 -11.91
C LYS A 28 -11.00 -7.50 -10.59
N PHE A 29 -10.05 -6.64 -10.20
CA PHE A 29 -9.27 -6.81 -8.98
C PHE A 29 -9.94 -6.20 -7.75
N GLU A 30 -11.02 -5.44 -7.92
CA GLU A 30 -11.69 -4.72 -6.82
C GLU A 30 -12.14 -5.67 -5.71
N LYS A 31 -12.64 -6.85 -6.11
CA LYS A 31 -13.09 -7.92 -5.22
C LYS A 31 -12.06 -8.39 -4.18
N PHE A 32 -10.78 -8.10 -4.37
CA PHE A 32 -9.73 -8.49 -3.42
C PHE A 32 -9.55 -7.47 -2.29
N PHE A 33 -10.03 -6.24 -2.45
CA PHE A 33 -9.83 -5.15 -1.51
C PHE A 33 -11.05 -4.97 -0.63
N SER A 34 -10.83 -5.03 0.69
CA SER A 34 -11.88 -4.76 1.69
C SER A 34 -12.25 -3.28 1.74
N HIS A 35 -11.30 -2.40 1.43
CA HIS A 35 -11.44 -0.96 1.45
C HIS A 35 -10.63 -0.34 0.32
N THR A 36 -11.15 0.76 -0.21
CA THR A 36 -10.51 1.54 -1.25
C THR A 36 -10.58 3.01 -0.88
N PHE A 37 -9.41 3.66 -0.76
CA PHE A 37 -9.26 5.07 -0.38
C PHE A 37 -8.70 5.90 -1.54
N SER A 38 -9.45 6.92 -1.95
CA SER A 38 -9.03 7.96 -2.88
C SER A 38 -8.57 9.19 -2.10
N ALA A 39 -7.30 9.60 -2.27
CA ALA A 39 -6.77 10.81 -1.64
C ALA A 39 -7.55 12.06 -2.04
N THR A 40 -7.88 12.17 -3.33
CA THR A 40 -8.53 13.35 -3.91
C THR A 40 -10.03 13.38 -3.60
N SER A 41 -10.72 12.23 -3.66
CA SER A 41 -12.17 12.18 -3.42
C SER A 41 -12.56 12.02 -1.96
N ASP A 42 -11.90 11.12 -1.21
CA ASP A 42 -12.35 10.78 0.15
C ASP A 42 -11.80 11.74 1.19
N PHE A 43 -10.55 12.17 1.04
CA PHE A 43 -9.86 13.00 2.03
C PHE A 43 -9.60 14.44 1.55
N LYS A 44 -9.97 14.76 0.31
CA LYS A 44 -9.75 16.07 -0.34
C LYS A 44 -8.28 16.52 -0.26
N CYS A 45 -7.37 15.56 -0.28
CA CYS A 45 -5.94 15.78 -0.26
C CYS A 45 -5.41 15.88 -1.69
N VAL A 46 -4.49 16.81 -1.92
CA VAL A 46 -3.80 16.96 -3.21
C VAL A 46 -2.71 15.89 -3.39
N LYS A 47 -2.24 15.28 -2.28
CA LYS A 47 -1.23 14.21 -2.24
C LYS A 47 -1.45 13.27 -1.06
N LYS A 48 -0.82 12.09 -1.08
CA LYS A 48 -0.77 11.14 0.05
C LYS A 48 0.28 11.58 1.07
N ASP A 49 -0.05 12.56 1.90
CA ASP A 49 0.80 13.02 2.99
C ASP A 49 0.64 12.18 4.28
N LYS A 50 1.28 12.59 5.37
CA LYS A 50 1.17 11.89 6.66
C LYS A 50 -0.27 11.81 7.15
N GLU A 51 -1.05 12.88 6.96
CA GLU A 51 -2.43 12.95 7.42
C GLU A 51 -3.31 11.96 6.64
N PHE A 52 -3.07 11.80 5.34
CA PHE A 52 -3.70 10.77 4.52
C PHE A 52 -3.53 9.37 5.15
N TYR A 53 -2.30 8.98 5.47
CA TYR A 53 -2.04 7.65 6.04
C TYR A 53 -2.54 7.51 7.48
N LEU A 54 -2.46 8.58 8.30
CA LEU A 54 -3.02 8.58 9.66
C LEU A 54 -4.54 8.43 9.67
N LYS A 55 -5.25 9.06 8.72
CA LYS A 55 -6.70 8.87 8.53
C LYS A 55 -7.03 7.42 8.22
N ILE A 56 -6.26 6.77 7.34
CA ILE A 56 -6.44 5.36 7.02
C ILE A 56 -6.23 4.48 8.27
N CYS A 57 -5.14 4.69 9.00
CA CYS A 57 -4.87 3.97 10.26
C CYS A 57 -6.06 4.09 11.22
N LYS A 58 -6.61 5.30 11.38
CA LYS A 58 -7.78 5.56 12.23
C LYS A 58 -9.05 4.85 11.74
N ILE A 59 -9.33 4.87 10.43
CA ILE A 59 -10.52 4.21 9.85
C ILE A 59 -10.43 2.69 10.04
N LEU A 60 -9.24 2.13 9.90
CA LEU A 60 -8.99 0.69 10.05
C LEU A 60 -8.89 0.24 11.51
N ASP A 61 -8.86 1.18 12.45
CA ASP A 61 -8.53 0.94 13.87
C ASP A 61 -7.22 0.14 14.04
N LYS A 62 -6.18 0.59 13.33
CA LYS A 62 -4.85 -0.05 13.31
C LYS A 62 -3.74 0.94 13.60
N LYS A 63 -2.73 0.47 14.34
CA LYS A 63 -1.49 1.22 14.50
C LYS A 63 -0.67 1.19 13.20
N PRO A 64 0.13 2.23 12.90
CA PRO A 64 0.98 2.26 11.71
C PRO A 64 1.85 1.01 11.56
N GLU A 65 2.41 0.49 12.66
CA GLU A 65 3.32 -0.66 12.64
C GLU A 65 2.62 -1.99 12.30
N GLU A 66 1.30 -2.05 12.41
CA GLU A 66 0.49 -3.20 11.99
C GLU A 66 0.24 -3.23 10.47
N ILE A 67 0.58 -2.16 9.75
CA ILE A 67 0.33 -2.00 8.32
C ILE A 67 1.63 -2.17 7.54
N SER A 68 1.56 -2.98 6.48
CA SER A 68 2.57 -3.01 5.43
C SER A 68 2.02 -2.38 4.15
N HIS A 69 2.80 -1.52 3.51
CA HIS A 69 2.40 -0.79 2.30
C HIS A 69 3.37 -1.08 1.14
N VAL A 70 2.87 -1.09 -0.10
CA VAL A 70 3.68 -1.25 -1.31
C VAL A 70 3.17 -0.35 -2.43
N GLY A 71 4.08 0.37 -3.08
CA GLY A 71 3.76 1.24 -4.22
C GLY A 71 5.02 1.75 -4.93
N ASP A 72 4.83 2.32 -6.11
CA ASP A 72 5.90 2.67 -7.05
C ASP A 72 6.30 4.15 -7.01
N ARG A 73 5.68 4.96 -6.14
CA ARG A 73 6.06 6.36 -5.91
C ARG A 73 6.97 6.46 -4.69
N TRP A 74 8.23 6.83 -4.92
CA TRP A 74 9.24 6.89 -3.87
C TRP A 74 8.83 7.72 -2.64
N GLU A 75 8.25 8.90 -2.85
CA GLU A 75 7.87 9.76 -1.73
C GLU A 75 6.52 9.35 -1.14
N ASP A 76 5.47 9.38 -1.96
CA ASP A 76 4.10 9.10 -1.54
C ASP A 76 3.91 7.68 -0.98
N ASP A 77 4.47 6.64 -1.61
CA ASP A 77 4.22 5.24 -1.27
C ASP A 77 5.33 4.60 -0.44
N PHE A 78 6.48 5.26 -0.25
CA PHE A 78 7.58 4.68 0.50
C PHE A 78 8.08 5.57 1.63
N LEU A 79 8.46 6.81 1.39
CA LEU A 79 9.00 7.68 2.45
C LEU A 79 7.93 8.10 3.46
N ILE A 80 6.86 8.74 2.99
CA ILE A 80 5.81 9.32 3.84
C ILE A 80 5.17 8.30 4.80
N PRO A 81 4.71 7.12 4.35
CA PRO A 81 4.14 6.12 5.27
C PRO A 81 5.15 5.65 6.34
N ARG A 82 6.45 5.58 6.01
CA ARG A 82 7.48 5.18 6.97
C ARG A 82 7.74 6.22 8.03
N GLU A 83 7.59 7.50 7.71
CA GLU A 83 7.73 8.60 8.69
C GLU A 83 6.72 8.51 9.83
N ILE A 84 5.61 7.79 9.64
CA ILE A 84 4.61 7.56 10.69
C ILE A 84 4.63 6.14 11.27
N GLY A 85 5.58 5.28 10.85
CA GLY A 85 5.74 3.91 11.38
C GLY A 85 5.21 2.78 10.50
N ILE A 86 4.60 3.06 9.33
CA ILE A 86 4.15 2.01 8.40
C ILE A 86 5.35 1.29 7.77
N LYS A 87 5.29 -0.05 7.73
CA LYS A 87 6.29 -0.88 7.05
C LYS A 87 6.11 -0.81 5.53
N ALA A 88 6.60 0.26 4.91
CA ALA A 88 6.45 0.46 3.46
C ALA A 88 7.61 -0.15 2.65
N PHE A 89 7.26 -0.65 1.46
CA PHE A 89 8.16 -1.22 0.47
C PHE A 89 8.04 -0.46 -0.86
N TYR A 90 9.17 -0.08 -1.43
CA TYR A 90 9.24 0.57 -2.73
C TYR A 90 9.17 -0.45 -3.86
N LEU A 91 8.22 -0.30 -4.77
CA LEU A 91 8.06 -1.16 -5.94
C LEU A 91 8.90 -0.62 -7.11
N ASP A 92 10.07 -1.20 -7.33
CA ASP A 92 10.92 -0.90 -8.47
C ASP A 92 10.90 -2.02 -9.52
N ARG A 93 9.97 -1.92 -10.47
CA ARG A 93 9.85 -2.90 -11.56
C ARG A 93 11.07 -2.94 -12.48
N SER A 94 11.90 -1.88 -12.50
CA SER A 94 13.12 -1.84 -13.31
C SER A 94 14.27 -2.63 -12.68
N GLY A 95 14.20 -2.93 -11.38
CA GLY A 95 15.23 -3.65 -10.64
C GLY A 95 16.55 -2.88 -10.49
N LYS A 96 16.52 -1.55 -10.65
CA LYS A 96 17.68 -0.67 -10.50
C LYS A 96 18.06 -0.49 -9.03
N ARG A 97 17.09 -0.48 -8.12
CA ARG A 97 17.30 -0.51 -6.67
C ARG A 97 17.21 -1.93 -6.14
N ARG A 98 18.15 -2.27 -5.25
CA ARG A 98 18.19 -3.53 -4.53
C ARG A 98 18.56 -3.25 -3.09
N ASP A 99 17.55 -3.18 -2.23
CA ASP A 99 17.72 -2.98 -0.80
C ASP A 99 16.63 -3.73 -0.02
N LYS A 100 16.74 -3.69 1.32
CA LYS A 100 15.87 -4.42 2.23
C LYS A 100 14.38 -4.11 2.02
N PHE A 101 14.03 -2.89 1.65
CA PHE A 101 12.65 -2.44 1.49
C PHE A 101 12.26 -2.16 0.04
N THR A 102 13.09 -2.52 -0.94
CA THR A 102 12.71 -2.52 -2.36
C THR A 102 12.26 -3.90 -2.81
N VAL A 103 11.22 -3.96 -3.66
CA VAL A 103 10.68 -5.17 -4.28
C VAL A 103 10.47 -4.94 -5.77
N LYS A 104 10.69 -5.95 -6.61
CA LYS A 104 10.51 -5.83 -8.05
C LYS A 104 9.06 -6.02 -8.50
N ASP A 105 8.31 -6.84 -7.77
CA ASP A 105 6.92 -7.15 -8.03
C ASP A 105 6.17 -7.54 -6.75
N LEU A 106 4.87 -7.84 -6.87
CA LEU A 106 4.04 -8.22 -5.72
C LEU A 106 4.38 -9.61 -5.18
N LYS A 107 5.06 -10.47 -5.95
CA LYS A 107 5.49 -11.78 -5.46
C LYS A 107 6.66 -11.59 -4.49
N GLU A 108 7.67 -10.81 -4.86
CA GLU A 108 8.77 -10.46 -3.95
C GLU A 108 8.26 -9.72 -2.70
N PHE A 109 7.24 -8.86 -2.83
CA PHE A 109 6.58 -8.25 -1.69
C PHE A 109 5.98 -9.30 -0.75
N MET A 110 5.18 -10.23 -1.28
CA MET A 110 4.60 -11.33 -0.52
C MET A 110 5.68 -12.17 0.17
N ASP A 111 6.74 -12.54 -0.54
CA ASP A 111 7.86 -13.30 0.01
C ASP A 111 8.55 -12.55 1.17
N LYS A 112 8.68 -11.22 1.08
CA LYS A 112 9.25 -10.38 2.16
C LYS A 112 8.32 -10.21 3.37
N LEU A 113 7.00 -10.31 3.18
CA LEU A 113 6.07 -10.35 4.31
C LEU A 113 6.21 -11.66 5.09
N GLU A 114 6.38 -12.78 4.38
CA GLU A 114 6.46 -14.12 4.96
C GLU A 114 7.86 -14.46 5.52
N GLY A 115 8.91 -13.99 4.84
CA GLY A 115 10.32 -14.24 5.20
C GLY A 115 10.86 -13.45 6.40
N GLY A 116 10.01 -12.67 7.09
CA GLY A 116 10.37 -12.01 8.35
C GLY A 116 10.45 -12.95 9.56
N LEU A 117 10.24 -14.26 9.37
CA LEU A 117 10.14 -15.29 10.40
C LEU A 117 11.43 -16.07 10.68
N HIS A 118 12.57 -15.68 10.12
CA HIS A 118 13.87 -16.27 10.47
C HIS A 118 14.74 -15.21 11.14
N VAL A 119 14.64 -15.20 12.47
CA VAL A 119 15.67 -14.70 13.39
C VAL A 119 16.93 -15.56 13.31
#